data_AF-A0A8T5MBH3-F1
#
_entry.id   AF-A0A8T5MBH3-F1
#
_cell.length_a   1.000
_cell.length_b   1.000
_cell.length_c   1.000
_cell.angle_alpha   90.00
_cell.angle_beta   90.00
_cell.angle_gamma   90.00
#
_symmetry.space_group_name_H-M   'P 1'
#
loop_
_entity.id
_entity.type
_entity.pdbx_description
1 polymer ?
#
loop_
_entity_poly.entity_id
_entity_poly.type
_entity_poly.pdbx_seq_one_letter_code
_entity_poly.pdbx_strand_id
1 'polypeptide(L)'
;MESSVIIADPGEKGYDFAKGLYKYVCDKDGREFSIGFANIGRTNFRDGEYKLRISHNIRRKRCFYVHDPNKGAAQWVTDLLFVLEAMRGSSPSEINVVFPYFRFARQDRKDESRAGVNAKAVADVISIYADRGLTIDLHAPQIQEYFNIPFDNLYSSPVVVHYLKKNHPYLLTNLVVVSPDAGGGGRARQFQKRLAKEGINADMAICYKRRERVNQVEETKIMGDVNGKNCLVVDDIIDTGGTLVKTGQGLKEGGAEKVFAYGTHGLFTEGLGKFEVFDKIMTSDSLIGRGSGNFEVISLIDLFGEAVYRTMVGESLSSLFE
;
A
#
# COMPACT_ATOMS: atom_id res chain seq x y z
N MET A 1 -4.53 -32.49 -4.22
CA MET A 1 -4.22 -31.76 -5.48
C MET A 1 -4.44 -30.29 -5.17
N GLU A 2 -3.48 -29.43 -5.46
CA GLU A 2 -3.57 -28.00 -5.13
C GLU A 2 -4.84 -27.38 -5.69
N SER A 3 -5.70 -26.88 -4.81
CA SER A 3 -6.96 -26.22 -5.14
C SER A 3 -6.76 -24.72 -5.40
N SER A 4 -5.66 -24.16 -4.87
CA SER A 4 -5.28 -22.76 -5.02
C SER A 4 -3.84 -22.61 -5.49
N VAL A 5 -3.49 -21.48 -6.11
CA VAL A 5 -2.14 -21.18 -6.57
C VAL A 5 -1.82 -19.69 -6.44
N ILE A 6 -0.68 -19.35 -5.85
CA ILE A 6 -0.11 -17.99 -5.92
C ILE A 6 0.72 -17.88 -7.18
N ILE A 7 0.55 -16.80 -7.94
CA ILE A 7 1.21 -16.56 -9.21
C ILE A 7 1.98 -15.25 -9.12
N ALA A 8 3.26 -15.26 -9.51
CA ALA A 8 4.10 -14.05 -9.54
C ALA A 8 5.20 -14.13 -10.61
N ASP A 9 5.75 -12.98 -10.98
CA ASP A 9 6.85 -12.86 -11.94
C ASP A 9 8.21 -12.96 -11.22
N PRO A 10 9.04 -13.99 -11.47
CA PRO A 10 10.32 -14.18 -10.78
C PRO A 10 11.38 -13.13 -11.10
N GLY A 11 11.21 -12.34 -12.17
CA GLY A 11 12.14 -11.28 -12.54
C GLY A 11 11.96 -10.00 -11.72
N GLU A 12 10.98 -9.96 -10.84
CA GLU A 12 10.44 -8.71 -10.30
C GLU A 12 10.41 -8.69 -8.77
N LYS A 13 10.41 -7.49 -8.20
CA LYS A 13 10.46 -7.29 -6.75
C LYS A 13 9.22 -7.81 -6.02
N GLY A 14 8.06 -7.79 -6.67
CA GLY A 14 6.82 -8.39 -6.17
C GLY A 14 6.91 -9.91 -5.93
N TYR A 15 7.93 -10.59 -6.47
CA TYR A 15 8.14 -12.02 -6.26
C TYR A 15 8.47 -12.38 -4.82
N ASP A 16 9.29 -11.58 -4.14
CA ASP A 16 9.65 -11.82 -2.74
C ASP A 16 8.44 -11.64 -1.83
N PHE A 17 7.60 -10.64 -2.11
CA PHE A 17 6.34 -10.45 -1.43
C PHE A 17 5.42 -11.67 -1.62
N ALA A 18 5.27 -12.15 -2.86
CA ALA A 18 4.47 -13.33 -3.18
C ALA A 18 4.97 -14.61 -2.48
N LYS A 19 6.29 -14.82 -2.40
CA LYS A 19 6.89 -15.92 -1.64
C LYS A 19 6.59 -15.80 -0.14
N GLY A 20 6.59 -14.58 0.39
CA GLY A 20 6.16 -14.31 1.76
C GLY A 20 4.72 -14.74 2.01
N LEU A 21 3.80 -14.35 1.11
CA LEU A 21 2.39 -14.76 1.20
C LEU A 21 2.25 -16.28 1.13
N TYR A 22 2.95 -16.92 0.19
CA TYR A 22 2.95 -18.38 0.04
C TYR A 22 3.41 -19.07 1.32
N LYS A 23 4.54 -18.61 1.89
CA LYS A 23 5.06 -19.14 3.15
C LYS A 23 4.03 -18.98 4.28
N TYR A 24 3.44 -17.80 4.43
CA TYR A 24 2.44 -17.54 5.46
C TYR A 24 1.26 -18.51 5.37
N VAL A 25 0.68 -18.66 4.16
CA VAL A 25 -0.47 -19.55 3.95
C VAL A 25 -0.09 -21.00 4.21
N CYS A 26 1.07 -21.47 3.75
CA CYS A 26 1.55 -22.82 4.04
C CYS A 26 1.75 -23.09 5.54
N ASP A 27 2.29 -22.11 6.28
CA ASP A 27 2.56 -22.24 7.71
C ASP A 27 1.27 -22.21 8.53
N LYS A 28 0.25 -21.44 8.11
CA LYS A 28 -1.04 -21.32 8.80
C LYS A 28 -1.95 -22.52 8.61
N ASP A 29 -1.95 -23.11 7.42
CA ASP A 29 -2.98 -24.05 6.98
C ASP A 29 -2.87 -25.46 7.60
N GLY A 30 -1.73 -25.84 8.19
CA GLY A 30 -1.61 -27.14 8.87
C GLY A 30 -1.81 -28.38 7.98
N ARG A 31 -1.94 -28.20 6.65
CA ARG A 31 -2.11 -29.19 5.56
C ARG A 31 -3.55 -29.54 5.14
N GLU A 32 -4.57 -28.73 5.44
CA GLU A 32 -5.95 -29.00 4.98
C GLU A 32 -6.23 -28.48 3.55
N PHE A 33 -5.63 -27.34 3.18
CA PHE A 33 -5.72 -26.71 1.85
C PHE A 33 -4.34 -26.59 1.18
N SER A 34 -4.03 -27.50 0.25
CA SER A 34 -2.82 -27.39 -0.56
C SER A 34 -2.85 -26.17 -1.49
N ILE A 35 -1.94 -25.22 -1.27
CA ILE A 35 -1.66 -24.08 -2.16
C ILE A 35 -0.37 -24.31 -2.95
N GLY A 36 -0.39 -24.01 -4.24
CA GLY A 36 0.79 -24.05 -5.11
C GLY A 36 1.42 -22.68 -5.32
N PHE A 37 2.57 -22.66 -5.94
CA PHE A 37 3.24 -21.44 -6.39
C PHE A 37 3.64 -21.56 -7.87
N ALA A 38 3.31 -20.56 -8.68
CA ALA A 38 3.57 -20.57 -10.11
C ALA A 38 4.26 -19.31 -10.59
N ASN A 39 5.21 -19.50 -11.51
CA ASN A 39 5.98 -18.41 -12.10
C ASN A 39 5.36 -17.93 -13.42
N ILE A 40 5.52 -16.65 -13.71
CA ILE A 40 5.26 -16.08 -15.03
C ILE A 40 6.56 -16.13 -15.84
N GLY A 41 6.51 -16.75 -17.01
CA GLY A 41 7.58 -16.71 -18.00
C GLY A 41 7.37 -15.54 -18.96
N ARG A 42 8.46 -14.87 -19.34
CA ARG A 42 8.47 -13.77 -20.32
C ARG A 42 9.38 -14.11 -21.49
N THR A 43 8.94 -13.80 -22.70
CA THR A 43 9.76 -13.89 -23.92
C THR A 43 9.62 -12.60 -24.69
N ASN A 44 10.73 -11.88 -24.89
CA ASN A 44 10.74 -10.62 -25.63
C ASN A 44 11.02 -10.87 -27.12
N PHE A 45 10.31 -10.18 -27.99
CA PHE A 45 10.56 -10.11 -29.42
C PHE A 45 11.51 -8.93 -29.74
N ARG A 46 12.05 -8.90 -30.97
CA ARG A 46 13.10 -7.91 -31.35
C ARG A 46 12.56 -6.49 -31.52
N ASP A 47 11.27 -6.33 -31.76
CA ASP A 47 10.56 -5.06 -31.93
C ASP A 47 10.09 -4.44 -30.60
N GLY A 48 10.32 -5.13 -29.48
CA GLY A 48 9.93 -4.68 -28.15
C GLY A 48 8.59 -5.26 -27.66
N GLU A 49 7.89 -6.05 -28.47
CA GLU A 49 6.76 -6.84 -27.99
C GLU A 49 7.23 -7.95 -27.04
N TYR A 50 6.32 -8.48 -26.24
CA TYR A 50 6.62 -9.60 -25.36
C TYR A 50 5.41 -10.51 -25.17
N LYS A 51 5.73 -11.79 -24.95
CA LYS A 51 4.77 -12.83 -24.62
C LYS A 51 4.94 -13.22 -23.15
N LEU A 52 3.82 -13.33 -22.45
CA LEU A 52 3.75 -13.87 -21.09
C LEU A 52 3.13 -15.28 -21.11
N ARG A 53 3.60 -16.15 -20.21
CA ARG A 53 3.10 -17.52 -20.06
C ARG A 53 3.10 -17.93 -18.59
N ILE A 54 1.97 -18.45 -18.11
CA ILE A 54 1.89 -19.08 -16.80
C ILE A 54 2.57 -20.46 -16.87
N SER A 55 3.56 -20.70 -16.02
CA SER A 55 4.39 -21.91 -16.08
C SER A 55 3.68 -23.18 -15.62
N HIS A 56 2.63 -23.06 -14.80
CA HIS A 56 1.92 -24.17 -14.18
C HIS A 56 0.50 -24.32 -14.72
N ASN A 57 -0.05 -25.54 -14.61
CA ASN A 57 -1.46 -25.76 -14.88
C ASN A 57 -2.31 -25.13 -13.76
N ILE A 58 -3.12 -24.15 -14.13
CA ILE A 58 -4.03 -23.43 -13.25
C ILE A 58 -5.51 -23.73 -13.52
N ARG A 59 -5.81 -24.70 -14.39
CA ARG A 59 -7.18 -25.06 -14.75
C ARG A 59 -7.97 -25.49 -13.52
N ARG A 60 -9.15 -24.90 -13.33
CA ARG A 60 -10.05 -25.12 -12.18
C ARG A 60 -9.42 -24.84 -10.81
N LYS A 61 -8.30 -24.09 -10.76
CA LYS A 61 -7.69 -23.62 -9.50
C LYS A 61 -8.14 -22.19 -9.19
N ARG A 62 -8.23 -21.86 -7.89
CA ARG A 62 -8.34 -20.47 -7.40
C ARG A 62 -6.96 -19.83 -7.46
N CYS A 63 -6.81 -18.79 -8.26
CA CYS A 63 -5.53 -18.14 -8.49
C CYS A 63 -5.43 -16.83 -7.70
N PHE A 64 -4.27 -16.57 -7.12
CA PHE A 64 -3.90 -15.31 -6.48
C PHE A 64 -2.70 -14.73 -7.22
N TYR A 65 -2.95 -13.77 -8.12
CA TYR A 65 -1.90 -13.10 -8.86
C TYR A 65 -1.37 -11.91 -8.06
N VAL A 66 -0.10 -11.98 -7.63
CA VAL A 66 0.59 -10.85 -6.98
C VAL A 66 1.22 -9.99 -8.06
N HIS A 67 0.62 -8.83 -8.32
CA HIS A 67 1.09 -7.91 -9.34
C HIS A 67 2.23 -7.05 -8.78
N ASP A 68 3.38 -7.00 -9.49
CA ASP A 68 4.55 -6.29 -8.98
C ASP A 68 4.33 -4.77 -8.96
N PRO A 69 4.37 -4.14 -7.78
CA PRO A 69 4.16 -2.71 -7.67
C PRO A 69 5.34 -1.88 -8.19
N ASN A 70 6.52 -2.46 -8.41
CA ASN A 70 7.75 -1.72 -8.73
C ASN A 70 7.93 -1.42 -10.23
N LYS A 71 7.09 -1.98 -11.10
CA LYS A 71 7.16 -1.74 -12.55
C LYS A 71 6.88 -0.27 -12.91
N GLY A 72 7.50 0.21 -13.99
CA GLY A 72 7.21 1.52 -14.57
C GLY A 72 5.74 1.64 -14.97
N ALA A 73 5.16 2.84 -14.93
CA ALA A 73 3.71 3.05 -15.03
C ALA A 73 3.05 2.36 -16.25
N ALA A 74 3.64 2.49 -17.44
CA ALA A 74 3.13 1.84 -18.66
C ALA A 74 3.29 0.31 -18.63
N GLN A 75 4.45 -0.17 -18.14
CA GLN A 75 4.74 -1.59 -18.05
C GLN A 75 3.85 -2.29 -17.02
N TRP A 76 3.53 -1.61 -15.92
CA TRP A 76 2.59 -2.08 -14.90
C TRP A 76 1.22 -2.40 -15.51
N VAL A 77 0.64 -1.47 -16.28
CA VAL A 77 -0.68 -1.68 -16.93
C VAL A 77 -0.63 -2.79 -17.97
N THR A 78 0.40 -2.77 -18.83
CA THR A 78 0.50 -3.75 -19.93
C THR A 78 0.77 -5.16 -19.42
N ASP A 79 1.63 -5.35 -18.41
CA ASP A 79 1.82 -6.65 -17.78
C ASP A 79 0.56 -7.12 -17.07
N LEU A 80 -0.12 -6.24 -16.33
CA LEU A 80 -1.38 -6.59 -15.67
C LEU A 80 -2.39 -7.15 -16.67
N LEU A 81 -2.63 -6.43 -17.77
CA LEU A 81 -3.55 -6.85 -18.82
C LEU A 81 -3.16 -8.22 -19.42
N PHE A 82 -1.90 -8.38 -19.82
CA PHE A 82 -1.46 -9.59 -20.52
C PHE A 82 -1.34 -10.81 -19.60
N VAL A 83 -0.99 -10.64 -18.32
CA VAL A 83 -1.03 -11.72 -17.34
C VAL A 83 -2.46 -12.18 -17.11
N LEU A 84 -3.39 -11.23 -16.89
CA LEU A 84 -4.79 -11.56 -16.64
C LEU A 84 -5.44 -12.26 -17.84
N GLU A 85 -5.15 -11.81 -19.06
CA GLU A 85 -5.58 -12.50 -20.29
C GLU A 85 -5.01 -13.93 -20.37
N ALA A 86 -3.71 -14.11 -20.15
CA ALA A 86 -3.09 -15.44 -20.15
C ALA A 86 -3.66 -16.36 -19.06
N MET A 87 -4.01 -15.81 -17.90
CA MET A 87 -4.68 -16.53 -16.83
C MET A 87 -6.10 -16.92 -17.22
N ARG A 88 -6.92 -15.99 -17.71
CA ARG A 88 -8.31 -16.26 -18.11
C ARG A 88 -8.37 -17.32 -19.21
N GLY A 89 -7.48 -17.25 -20.20
CA GLY A 89 -7.32 -18.27 -21.25
C GLY A 89 -6.88 -19.65 -20.73
N SER A 90 -6.33 -19.74 -19.50
CA SER A 90 -5.90 -21.00 -18.87
C SER A 90 -7.00 -21.66 -18.01
N SER A 91 -8.23 -21.12 -18.03
CA SER A 91 -9.43 -21.68 -17.40
C SER A 91 -9.36 -21.93 -15.88
N PRO A 92 -8.89 -20.97 -15.06
CA PRO A 92 -8.98 -21.06 -13.60
C PRO A 92 -10.44 -21.07 -13.14
N SER A 93 -10.68 -21.50 -11.91
CA SER A 93 -12.01 -21.36 -11.31
C SER A 93 -12.28 -19.93 -10.84
N GLU A 94 -11.23 -19.22 -10.44
CA GLU A 94 -11.29 -17.84 -9.94
C GLU A 94 -9.93 -17.15 -10.09
N ILE A 95 -9.94 -15.86 -10.42
CA ILE A 95 -8.78 -14.98 -10.52
C ILE A 95 -8.91 -13.86 -9.47
N ASN A 96 -8.11 -13.96 -8.41
CA ASN A 96 -7.94 -12.92 -7.40
C ASN A 96 -6.65 -12.16 -7.69
N VAL A 97 -6.72 -10.84 -7.78
CA VAL A 97 -5.51 -10.01 -7.99
C VAL A 97 -5.12 -9.31 -6.71
N VAL A 98 -3.87 -9.48 -6.32
CA VAL A 98 -3.29 -8.90 -5.11
C VAL A 98 -2.35 -7.77 -5.52
N PHE A 99 -2.66 -6.56 -5.09
CA PHE A 99 -1.91 -5.34 -5.33
C PHE A 99 -1.29 -4.84 -4.02
N PRO A 100 -0.02 -5.15 -3.74
CA PRO A 100 0.67 -4.54 -2.60
C PRO A 100 0.63 -2.99 -2.69
N TYR A 101 0.68 -2.44 -3.91
CA TYR A 101 0.39 -1.04 -4.19
C TYR A 101 -0.40 -0.90 -5.50
N PHE A 102 -1.56 -0.25 -5.43
CA PHE A 102 -2.42 0.03 -6.58
C PHE A 102 -1.98 1.33 -7.28
N ARG A 103 -1.36 1.21 -8.46
CA ARG A 103 -0.92 2.38 -9.23
C ARG A 103 -2.11 3.16 -9.79
N PHE A 104 -1.84 4.42 -10.14
CA PHE A 104 -2.82 5.39 -10.65
C PHE A 104 -3.91 5.81 -9.64
N ALA A 105 -3.84 5.35 -8.38
CA ALA A 105 -4.79 5.72 -7.32
C ALA A 105 -4.88 7.24 -7.06
N ARG A 106 -3.83 8.00 -7.37
CA ARG A 106 -3.82 9.48 -7.25
C ARG A 106 -4.63 10.20 -8.34
N GLN A 107 -5.03 9.49 -9.40
CA GLN A 107 -5.85 9.99 -10.50
C GLN A 107 -7.27 9.40 -10.35
N ASP A 108 -7.84 9.62 -9.17
CA ASP A 108 -9.12 9.12 -8.70
C ASP A 108 -10.29 10.01 -9.09
N ARG A 109 -10.08 11.26 -9.49
CA ARG A 109 -11.16 12.17 -9.90
C ARG A 109 -10.70 13.10 -11.01
N LYS A 110 -11.68 13.76 -11.63
CA LYS A 110 -11.43 14.83 -12.57
C LYS A 110 -11.15 16.12 -11.81
N ASP A 111 -9.89 16.48 -11.70
CA ASP A 111 -9.39 17.69 -11.04
C ASP A 111 -9.36 18.91 -11.98
N GLU A 112 -9.24 18.69 -13.29
CA GLU A 112 -9.31 19.73 -14.31
C GLU A 112 -10.15 19.34 -15.54
N SER A 113 -10.49 20.34 -16.37
CA SER A 113 -11.27 20.10 -17.59
C SER A 113 -10.50 19.26 -18.59
N ARG A 114 -11.11 18.17 -19.07
CA ARG A 114 -10.56 17.19 -20.03
C ARG A 114 -9.46 16.27 -19.48
N ALA A 115 -9.23 16.25 -18.17
CA ALA A 115 -8.43 15.21 -17.52
C ALA A 115 -9.15 13.86 -17.47
N GLY A 116 -8.39 12.77 -17.57
CA GLY A 116 -8.87 11.39 -17.42
C GLY A 116 -8.86 10.91 -15.97
N VAL A 117 -9.74 9.97 -15.64
CA VAL A 117 -9.75 9.29 -14.33
C VAL A 117 -9.09 7.91 -14.51
N ASN A 118 -7.76 7.88 -14.48
CA ASN A 118 -7.02 6.67 -14.84
C ASN A 118 -7.20 5.53 -13.83
N ALA A 119 -7.48 5.83 -12.55
CA ALA A 119 -7.87 4.79 -11.60
C ALA A 119 -9.11 4.00 -12.07
N LYS A 120 -10.10 4.70 -12.66
CA LYS A 120 -11.31 4.08 -13.22
C LYS A 120 -11.00 3.24 -14.46
N ALA A 121 -10.17 3.74 -15.37
CA ALA A 121 -9.78 3.01 -16.57
C ALA A 121 -9.05 1.68 -16.22
N VAL A 122 -8.15 1.72 -15.23
CA VAL A 122 -7.46 0.52 -14.73
C VAL A 122 -8.46 -0.43 -14.05
N ALA A 123 -9.37 0.08 -13.23
CA ALA A 123 -10.41 -0.72 -12.58
C ALA A 123 -11.33 -1.45 -13.58
N ASP A 124 -11.68 -0.79 -14.69
CA ASP A 124 -12.47 -1.39 -15.77
C ASP A 124 -11.74 -2.56 -16.42
N VAL A 125 -10.44 -2.40 -16.74
CA VAL A 125 -9.63 -3.47 -17.30
C VAL A 125 -9.54 -4.65 -16.34
N ILE A 126 -9.29 -4.41 -15.05
CA ILE A 126 -9.22 -5.48 -14.05
C ILE A 126 -10.56 -6.21 -13.96
N SER A 127 -11.68 -5.47 -13.93
CA SER A 127 -13.03 -6.04 -13.79
C SER A 127 -13.45 -6.94 -14.96
N ILE A 128 -12.79 -6.84 -16.12
CA ILE A 128 -13.04 -7.74 -17.27
C ILE A 128 -12.43 -9.13 -17.02
N TYR A 129 -11.25 -9.20 -16.40
CA TYR A 129 -10.46 -10.44 -16.33
C TYR A 129 -10.31 -11.03 -14.94
N ALA A 130 -10.50 -10.26 -13.88
CA ALA A 130 -10.44 -10.73 -12.50
C ALA A 130 -11.84 -10.95 -11.92
N ASP A 131 -11.91 -11.77 -10.89
CA ASP A 131 -13.15 -12.06 -10.16
C ASP A 131 -13.16 -11.34 -8.79
N ARG A 132 -11.98 -10.99 -8.26
CA ARG A 132 -11.78 -10.17 -7.06
C ARG A 132 -10.44 -9.43 -7.11
N GLY A 133 -10.36 -8.28 -6.44
CA GLY A 133 -9.09 -7.61 -6.14
C GLY A 133 -8.86 -7.42 -4.63
N LEU A 134 -7.60 -7.35 -4.24
CA LEU A 134 -7.13 -7.07 -2.88
C LEU A 134 -6.02 -6.03 -2.95
N THR A 135 -6.09 -4.97 -2.15
CA THR A 135 -5.02 -3.97 -2.01
C THR A 135 -4.93 -3.43 -0.60
N ILE A 136 -4.10 -2.42 -0.35
CA ILE A 136 -3.97 -1.78 0.96
C ILE A 136 -3.89 -0.26 0.81
N ASP A 137 -4.50 0.46 1.74
CA ASP A 137 -4.48 1.92 1.88
C ASP A 137 -4.57 2.70 0.55
N LEU A 138 -5.63 2.44 -0.23
CA LEU A 138 -5.96 3.24 -1.40
C LEU A 138 -5.90 4.74 -1.10
N HIS A 139 -5.37 5.50 -2.06
CA HIS A 139 -5.28 6.96 -1.97
C HIS A 139 -6.62 7.59 -1.60
N ALA A 140 -7.69 7.13 -2.25
CA ALA A 140 -9.06 7.45 -1.94
C ALA A 140 -9.88 6.16 -1.78
N PRO A 141 -10.62 5.97 -0.66
CA PRO A 141 -11.40 4.75 -0.45
C PRO A 141 -12.51 4.55 -1.48
N GLN A 142 -12.98 5.62 -2.14
CA GLN A 142 -13.98 5.61 -3.20
C GLN A 142 -13.53 4.86 -4.45
N ILE A 143 -12.22 4.63 -4.63
CA ILE A 143 -11.71 3.85 -5.76
C ILE A 143 -12.29 2.41 -5.77
N GLN A 144 -12.70 1.87 -4.62
CA GLN A 144 -13.39 0.58 -4.55
C GLN A 144 -14.67 0.57 -5.40
N GLU A 145 -15.38 1.71 -5.50
CA GLU A 145 -16.62 1.86 -6.29
C GLU A 145 -16.36 1.90 -7.80
N TYR A 146 -15.10 1.92 -8.24
CA TYR A 146 -14.76 1.88 -9.67
C TYR A 146 -14.77 0.46 -10.24
N PHE A 147 -14.72 -0.55 -9.39
CA PHE A 147 -14.68 -1.95 -9.79
C PHE A 147 -16.09 -2.53 -9.88
N ASN A 148 -16.32 -3.36 -10.90
CA ASN A 148 -17.56 -4.15 -11.04
C ASN A 148 -17.44 -5.54 -10.36
N ILE A 149 -16.38 -5.73 -9.59
CA ILE A 149 -16.04 -6.95 -8.84
C ILE A 149 -15.74 -6.57 -7.39
N PRO A 150 -15.84 -7.49 -6.43
CA PRO A 150 -15.36 -7.24 -5.07
C PRO A 150 -13.90 -6.79 -5.09
N PHE A 151 -13.63 -5.64 -4.48
CA PHE A 151 -12.28 -5.07 -4.40
C PHE A 151 -11.99 -4.65 -2.96
N ASP A 152 -11.27 -5.50 -2.25
CA ASP A 152 -11.03 -5.36 -0.82
C ASP A 152 -9.82 -4.43 -0.57
N ASN A 153 -10.06 -3.33 0.14
CA ASN A 153 -9.00 -2.44 0.61
C ASN A 153 -8.62 -2.75 2.07
N LEU A 154 -7.44 -3.35 2.26
CA LEU A 154 -6.82 -3.53 3.56
C LEU A 154 -6.36 -2.20 4.16
N TYR A 155 -6.11 -2.20 5.47
CA TYR A 155 -5.57 -1.04 6.19
C TYR A 155 -4.30 -1.43 6.93
N SER A 156 -3.22 -0.67 6.75
CA SER A 156 -1.95 -0.95 7.44
C SER A 156 -1.98 -0.57 8.92
N SER A 157 -2.84 0.37 9.31
CA SER A 157 -2.82 0.96 10.66
C SER A 157 -2.81 -0.05 11.82
N PRO A 158 -3.54 -1.18 11.81
CA PRO A 158 -3.45 -2.17 12.89
C PRO A 158 -2.05 -2.78 13.03
N VAL A 159 -1.41 -3.13 11.91
CA VAL A 159 -0.06 -3.71 11.87
C VAL A 159 0.96 -2.69 12.37
N VAL A 160 0.85 -1.45 11.92
CA VAL A 160 1.80 -0.38 12.27
C VAL A 160 1.67 0.02 13.73
N VAL A 161 0.46 0.14 14.27
CA VAL A 161 0.25 0.43 15.69
C VAL A 161 0.82 -0.70 16.55
N HIS A 162 0.58 -1.96 16.20
CA HIS A 162 1.17 -3.10 16.90
C HIS A 162 2.70 -3.08 16.83
N TYR A 163 3.26 -2.79 15.65
CA TYR A 163 4.71 -2.66 15.45
C TYR A 163 5.31 -1.55 16.32
N LEU A 164 4.71 -0.37 16.37
CA LEU A 164 5.16 0.75 17.20
C LEU A 164 5.08 0.42 18.69
N LYS A 165 4.00 -0.23 19.15
CA LYS A 165 3.87 -0.67 20.56
C LYS A 165 4.99 -1.62 20.97
N LYS A 166 5.33 -2.55 20.08
CA LYS A 166 6.32 -3.59 20.35
C LYS A 166 7.75 -3.06 20.29
N ASN A 167 8.07 -2.24 19.28
CA ASN A 167 9.45 -1.87 18.96
C ASN A 167 9.82 -0.45 19.39
N HIS A 168 8.85 0.47 19.40
CA HIS A 168 9.07 1.90 19.68
C HIS A 168 8.05 2.49 20.67
N PRO A 169 7.79 1.86 21.83
CA PRO A 169 6.76 2.32 22.78
C PRO A 169 7.02 3.74 23.29
N TYR A 170 8.29 4.17 23.34
CA TYR A 170 8.67 5.52 23.75
C TYR A 170 8.12 6.62 22.83
N LEU A 171 7.94 6.33 21.53
CA LEU A 171 7.35 7.25 20.56
C LEU A 171 5.84 7.45 20.75
N LEU A 172 5.18 6.56 21.49
CA LEU A 172 3.73 6.55 21.69
C LEU A 172 3.28 7.32 22.96
N THR A 173 4.21 7.95 23.66
CA THR A 173 3.94 8.80 24.81
C THR A 173 3.64 10.23 24.37
N ASN A 174 2.66 10.89 25.02
CA ASN A 174 2.26 12.28 24.72
C ASN A 174 2.14 12.56 23.20
N LEU A 175 1.36 11.71 22.52
CA LEU A 175 1.37 11.58 21.06
C LEU A 175 0.36 12.53 20.39
N VAL A 176 0.75 13.07 19.23
CA VAL A 176 -0.12 13.74 18.27
C VAL A 176 -0.01 13.00 16.94
N VAL A 177 -1.16 12.60 16.37
CA VAL A 177 -1.22 12.12 14.98
C VAL A 177 -1.42 13.32 14.07
N VAL A 178 -0.50 13.50 13.12
CA VAL A 178 -0.44 14.65 12.24
C VAL A 178 -0.80 14.24 10.82
N SER A 179 -1.73 14.96 10.20
CA SER A 179 -1.92 14.89 8.76
C SER A 179 -1.10 15.95 8.04
N PRO A 180 -0.31 15.60 7.00
CA PRO A 180 0.56 16.56 6.30
C PRO A 180 -0.22 17.54 5.41
N ASP A 181 -1.49 17.26 5.11
CA ASP A 181 -2.40 18.17 4.43
C ASP A 181 -3.86 17.93 4.88
N ALA A 182 -4.79 18.76 4.40
CA ALA A 182 -6.20 18.63 4.75
C ALA A 182 -6.86 17.37 4.16
N GLY A 183 -6.36 16.85 3.02
CA GLY A 183 -6.91 15.67 2.36
C GLY A 183 -6.65 14.38 3.14
N GLY A 184 -5.50 14.28 3.79
CA GLY A 184 -5.13 13.15 4.65
C GLY A 184 -5.81 13.14 6.02
N GLY A 185 -6.59 14.17 6.39
CA GLY A 185 -7.17 14.31 7.73
C GLY A 185 -8.04 13.11 8.14
N GLY A 186 -8.83 12.56 7.21
CA GLY A 186 -9.62 11.35 7.45
C GLY A 186 -8.75 10.14 7.85
N ARG A 187 -7.60 9.97 7.19
CA ARG A 187 -6.64 8.89 7.45
C ARG A 187 -5.96 9.05 8.80
N ALA A 188 -5.46 10.25 9.11
CA ALA A 188 -4.88 10.56 10.41
C ALA A 188 -5.88 10.28 11.55
N ARG A 189 -7.16 10.62 11.36
CA ARG A 189 -8.22 10.31 12.34
C ARG A 189 -8.48 8.82 12.49
N GLN A 190 -8.46 8.04 11.40
CA GLN A 190 -8.59 6.58 11.48
C GLN A 190 -7.42 5.95 12.25
N PHE A 191 -6.20 6.43 11.98
CA PHE A 191 -5.00 5.99 12.70
C PHE A 191 -5.08 6.31 14.19
N GLN A 192 -5.50 7.53 14.55
CA GLN A 192 -5.78 7.94 15.93
C GLN A 192 -6.81 7.02 16.61
N LYS A 193 -7.90 6.67 15.93
CA LYS A 193 -8.89 5.72 16.45
C LYS A 193 -8.30 4.32 16.70
N ARG A 194 -7.41 3.84 15.82
CA ARG A 194 -6.74 2.55 16.02
C ARG A 194 -5.80 2.59 17.24
N LEU A 195 -5.05 3.67 17.42
CA LEU A 195 -4.24 3.89 18.62
C LEU A 195 -5.11 3.85 19.90
N ALA A 196 -6.28 4.50 19.88
CA ALA A 196 -7.20 4.50 21.02
C ALA A 196 -7.74 3.10 21.35
N LYS A 197 -8.08 2.27 20.35
CA LYS A 197 -8.45 0.85 20.55
C LYS A 197 -7.36 0.05 21.26
N GLU A 198 -6.10 0.44 21.06
CA GLU A 198 -4.92 -0.20 21.62
C GLU A 198 -4.49 0.40 22.97
N GLY A 199 -5.33 1.28 23.56
CA GLY A 199 -5.09 1.92 24.85
C GLY A 199 -4.16 3.13 24.79
N ILE A 200 -3.88 3.67 23.61
CA ILE A 200 -2.98 4.81 23.41
C ILE A 200 -3.80 6.04 23.08
N ASN A 201 -3.80 7.01 23.99
CA ASN A 201 -4.39 8.31 23.71
C ASN A 201 -3.44 9.12 22.82
N ALA A 202 -3.98 9.73 21.78
CA ALA A 202 -3.25 10.63 20.91
C ALA A 202 -4.14 11.80 20.53
N ASP A 203 -3.59 13.00 20.57
CA ASP A 203 -4.24 14.18 19.98
C ASP A 203 -4.13 14.12 18.45
N MET A 204 -4.73 15.10 17.77
CA MET A 204 -4.69 15.20 16.32
C MET A 204 -4.29 16.61 15.90
N ALA A 205 -3.44 16.70 14.88
CA ALA A 205 -3.13 17.96 14.21
C ALA A 205 -3.23 17.81 12.69
N ILE A 206 -3.50 18.92 12.00
CA ILE A 206 -3.55 18.97 10.53
C ILE A 206 -2.69 20.13 10.06
N CYS A 207 -1.80 19.85 9.11
CA CYS A 207 -1.05 20.87 8.42
C CYS A 207 -1.88 21.44 7.27
N TYR A 208 -1.90 22.76 7.17
CA TYR A 208 -2.56 23.48 6.09
C TYR A 208 -1.54 24.36 5.38
N LYS A 209 -1.41 24.17 4.06
CA LYS A 209 -0.58 25.03 3.21
C LYS A 209 -1.40 26.19 2.70
N ARG A 210 -0.96 27.41 3.00
CA ARG A 210 -1.50 28.61 2.36
C ARG A 210 -0.67 28.92 1.11
N ARG A 211 -1.26 28.84 -0.08
CA ARG A 211 -0.60 29.28 -1.33
C ARG A 211 -0.81 30.78 -1.51
N GLU A 212 0.01 31.59 -0.86
CA GLU A 212 -0.03 33.05 -1.06
C GLU A 212 0.83 33.44 -2.28
N ARG A 213 0.26 33.31 -3.48
CA ARG A 213 0.82 33.74 -4.78
C ARG A 213 2.08 33.02 -5.28
N VAL A 214 2.29 33.12 -6.59
CA VAL A 214 3.52 32.69 -7.27
C VAL A 214 4.68 33.54 -6.74
N ASN A 215 5.76 32.88 -6.26
CA ASN A 215 7.00 33.47 -5.71
C ASN A 215 7.03 33.92 -4.24
N GLN A 216 6.13 33.46 -3.35
CA GLN A 216 6.33 33.60 -1.90
C GLN A 216 6.68 32.27 -1.22
N VAL A 217 7.35 32.37 -0.07
CA VAL A 217 7.72 31.22 0.76
C VAL A 217 6.44 30.55 1.26
N GLU A 218 6.26 29.27 0.96
CA GLU A 218 5.11 28.49 1.41
C GLU A 218 5.12 28.39 2.95
N GLU A 219 4.23 29.13 3.62
CA GLU A 219 4.05 29.00 5.07
C GLU A 219 3.15 27.78 5.38
N THR A 220 3.67 26.89 6.23
CA THR A 220 2.94 25.70 6.70
C THR A 220 2.32 26.02 8.05
N LYS A 221 0.99 26.11 8.12
CA LYS A 221 0.29 26.34 9.39
C LYS A 221 -0.14 25.02 10.00
N ILE A 222 0.16 24.82 11.29
CA ILE A 222 -0.27 23.63 12.05
C ILE A 222 -1.54 23.98 12.84
N MET A 223 -2.58 23.19 12.64
CA MET A 223 -3.83 23.27 13.40
C MET A 223 -3.86 22.13 14.41
N GLY A 224 -3.52 22.43 15.66
CA GLY A 224 -3.38 21.47 16.76
C GLY A 224 -2.19 21.86 17.65
N ASP A 225 -2.19 21.42 18.92
CA ASP A 225 -1.09 21.67 19.84
C ASP A 225 -0.06 20.52 19.78
N VAL A 226 1.15 20.87 19.35
CA VAL A 226 2.29 19.96 19.12
C VAL A 226 3.47 20.22 20.07
N ASN A 227 3.40 21.27 20.89
CA ASN A 227 4.53 21.71 21.72
C ASN A 227 4.82 20.70 22.84
N GLY A 228 6.06 20.24 22.94
CA GLY A 228 6.50 19.21 23.89
C GLY A 228 5.91 17.82 23.65
N LYS A 229 5.33 17.57 22.46
CA LYS A 229 4.67 16.30 22.11
C LYS A 229 5.44 15.51 21.06
N ASN A 230 5.23 14.20 21.07
CA ASN A 230 5.69 13.32 20.00
C ASN A 230 4.72 13.40 18.83
N CYS A 231 5.20 13.62 17.62
CA CYS A 231 4.36 13.83 16.43
C CYS A 231 4.59 12.71 15.41
N LEU A 232 3.54 11.93 15.15
CA LEU A 232 3.49 10.93 14.09
C LEU A 232 2.78 11.51 12.87
N VAL A 233 3.53 11.81 11.80
CA VAL A 233 2.95 12.19 10.51
C VAL A 233 2.51 10.95 9.76
N VAL A 234 1.23 10.86 9.37
CA VAL A 234 0.68 9.69 8.66
C VAL A 234 0.23 10.09 7.26
N ASP A 235 0.68 9.35 6.25
CA ASP A 235 0.24 9.50 4.86
C ASP A 235 0.01 8.14 4.17
N ASP A 236 -0.64 8.11 3.01
CA ASP A 236 -0.73 6.88 2.20
C ASP A 236 0.55 6.68 1.38
N ILE A 237 1.06 7.75 0.77
CA ILE A 237 2.16 7.69 -0.20
C ILE A 237 3.25 8.70 0.16
N ILE A 238 4.51 8.24 0.18
CA ILE A 238 5.67 9.14 0.23
C ILE A 238 6.39 9.10 -1.12
N ASP A 239 6.10 10.08 -1.98
CA ASP A 239 6.67 10.19 -3.33
C ASP A 239 8.01 10.95 -3.32
N THR A 240 7.99 12.28 -3.54
CA THR A 240 9.20 13.10 -3.50
C THR A 240 9.64 13.45 -2.07
N GLY A 241 8.74 13.29 -1.09
CA GLY A 241 8.96 13.64 0.31
C GLY A 241 8.87 15.12 0.66
N GLY A 242 8.69 16.02 -0.32
CA GLY A 242 8.77 17.47 -0.07
C GLY A 242 7.72 17.99 0.92
N THR A 243 6.45 17.57 0.78
CA THR A 243 5.39 17.92 1.74
C THR A 243 5.69 17.38 3.14
N LEU A 244 6.19 16.15 3.21
CA LEU A 244 6.50 15.48 4.46
C LEU A 244 7.63 16.23 5.19
N VAL A 245 8.73 16.54 4.51
CA VAL A 245 9.86 17.30 5.09
C VAL A 245 9.43 18.67 5.61
N LYS A 246 8.65 19.43 4.84
CA LYS A 246 8.12 20.73 5.31
C LYS A 246 7.22 20.59 6.53
N THR A 247 6.40 19.55 6.57
CA THR A 247 5.59 19.21 7.75
C THR A 247 6.49 18.93 8.95
N GLY A 248 7.53 18.12 8.78
CA GLY A 248 8.47 17.81 9.85
C GLY A 248 9.21 19.04 10.38
N GLN A 249 9.63 19.95 9.50
CA GLN A 249 10.24 21.23 9.87
C GLN A 249 9.29 22.09 10.68
N GLY A 250 8.05 22.29 10.20
CA GLY A 250 7.04 23.06 10.92
C GLY A 250 6.71 22.47 12.30
N LEU A 251 6.71 21.13 12.43
CA LEU A 251 6.49 20.47 13.72
C LEU A 251 7.64 20.74 14.70
N LYS A 252 8.89 20.66 14.25
CA LYS A 252 10.07 21.00 15.07
C LYS A 252 10.05 22.48 15.48
N GLU A 253 9.73 23.39 14.56
CA GLU A 253 9.57 24.82 14.85
C GLU A 253 8.43 25.09 15.84
N GLY A 254 7.36 24.30 15.77
CA GLY A 254 6.24 24.31 16.73
C GLY A 254 6.54 23.69 18.09
N GLY A 255 7.78 23.25 18.33
CA GLY A 255 8.21 22.70 19.63
C GLY A 255 7.96 21.20 19.81
N ALA A 256 7.73 20.43 18.74
CA ALA A 256 7.58 18.98 18.86
C ALA A 256 8.86 18.31 19.39
N GLU A 257 8.69 17.44 20.39
CA GLU A 257 9.79 16.72 21.05
C GLU A 257 10.42 15.71 20.08
N LYS A 258 9.59 14.82 19.52
CA LYS A 258 9.96 13.87 18.47
C LYS A 258 9.08 14.05 17.25
N VAL A 259 9.67 13.88 16.08
CA VAL A 259 8.94 13.94 14.81
C VAL A 259 9.30 12.69 14.01
N PHE A 260 8.30 11.89 13.69
CA PHE A 260 8.46 10.67 12.92
C PHE A 260 7.31 10.53 11.93
N ALA A 261 7.52 9.76 10.87
CA ALA A 261 6.52 9.60 9.83
C ALA A 261 6.28 8.14 9.49
N TYR A 262 5.05 7.84 9.11
CA TYR A 262 4.65 6.60 8.47
C TYR A 262 3.90 6.90 7.17
N GLY A 263 4.36 6.32 6.07
CA GLY A 263 3.59 6.26 4.84
C GLY A 263 3.47 4.82 4.38
N THR A 264 2.27 4.35 4.04
CA THR A 264 2.11 2.95 3.61
C THR A 264 3.00 2.66 2.41
N HIS A 265 2.98 3.52 1.40
CA HIS A 265 3.65 3.34 0.12
C HIS A 265 4.84 4.29 -0.03
N GLY A 266 6.04 3.79 0.25
CA GLY A 266 7.29 4.52 0.07
C GLY A 266 7.81 4.49 -1.37
N LEU A 267 7.46 5.50 -2.18
CA LEU A 267 7.95 5.65 -3.56
C LEU A 267 9.36 6.27 -3.61
N PHE A 268 9.63 7.27 -2.75
CA PHE A 268 10.94 7.91 -2.57
C PHE A 268 11.67 8.30 -3.87
N THR A 269 10.95 8.88 -4.82
CA THR A 269 11.46 9.16 -6.19
C THR A 269 12.64 10.14 -6.23
N GLU A 270 12.82 10.95 -5.19
CA GLU A 270 13.94 11.88 -5.04
C GLU A 270 14.97 11.45 -3.97
N GLY A 271 14.93 10.17 -3.57
CA GLY A 271 15.86 9.59 -2.61
C GLY A 271 15.55 9.90 -1.13
N LEU A 272 16.30 9.24 -0.25
CA LEU A 272 16.07 9.26 1.20
C LEU A 272 16.86 10.34 1.95
N GLY A 273 17.82 11.01 1.32
CA GLY A 273 18.77 11.91 1.99
C GLY A 273 18.18 13.19 2.59
N LYS A 274 16.91 13.50 2.32
CA LYS A 274 16.24 14.73 2.78
C LYS A 274 15.41 14.58 4.06
N PHE A 275 15.28 13.36 4.59
CA PHE A 275 14.42 13.07 5.73
C PHE A 275 15.13 13.20 7.09
N GLU A 276 16.24 13.95 7.16
CA GLU A 276 17.03 14.14 8.39
C GLU A 276 16.26 14.87 9.51
N VAL A 277 15.22 15.64 9.15
CA VAL A 277 14.35 16.30 10.14
C VAL A 277 13.55 15.30 11.01
N PHE A 278 13.44 14.06 10.56
CA PHE A 278 12.69 13.01 11.25
C PHE A 278 13.59 12.15 12.13
N ASP A 279 13.17 11.98 13.38
CA ASP A 279 13.74 10.99 14.31
C ASP A 279 13.57 9.56 13.77
N LYS A 280 12.50 9.30 12.99
CA LYS A 280 12.25 8.01 12.33
C LYS A 280 11.35 8.17 11.10
N ILE A 281 11.66 7.47 10.01
CA ILE A 281 10.81 7.32 8.83
C ILE A 281 10.45 5.86 8.68
N MET A 282 9.16 5.56 8.59
CA MET A 282 8.65 4.21 8.38
C MET A 282 7.86 4.13 7.08
N THR A 283 8.06 3.04 6.36
CA THR A 283 7.22 2.62 5.22
C THR A 283 6.76 1.19 5.42
N SER A 284 5.97 0.65 4.50
CA SER A 284 5.79 -0.80 4.38
C SER A 284 6.54 -1.41 3.19
N ASP A 285 6.53 -2.74 3.14
CA ASP A 285 6.98 -3.56 2.01
C ASP A 285 5.96 -3.63 0.85
N SER A 286 4.90 -2.81 0.86
CA SER A 286 4.00 -2.59 -0.28
C SER A 286 4.71 -2.08 -1.53
N LEU A 287 5.82 -1.36 -1.34
CA LEU A 287 6.81 -0.99 -2.35
C LEU A 287 8.18 -1.15 -1.72
N ILE A 288 9.13 -1.75 -2.44
CA ILE A 288 10.44 -2.03 -1.87
C ILE A 288 11.33 -0.79 -2.03
N GLY A 289 11.26 0.09 -1.03
CA GLY A 289 12.31 1.05 -0.71
C GLY A 289 13.33 0.40 0.22
N ARG A 290 14.61 0.37 -0.18
CA ARG A 290 15.71 0.08 0.76
C ARG A 290 16.14 1.41 1.38
N GLY A 291 16.25 1.44 2.70
CA GLY A 291 16.87 2.57 3.41
C GLY A 291 17.88 2.09 4.44
N SER A 292 18.69 3.04 4.91
CA SER A 292 19.65 2.88 5.99
C SER A 292 19.42 3.96 7.05
N GLY A 293 19.93 3.76 8.27
CA GLY A 293 19.83 4.75 9.33
C GLY A 293 18.46 4.79 10.01
N ASN A 294 17.81 5.96 10.04
CA ASN A 294 16.53 6.22 10.69
C ASN A 294 15.30 5.69 9.92
N PHE A 295 15.54 4.89 8.88
CA PHE A 295 14.52 4.33 8.00
C PHE A 295 14.17 2.89 8.37
N GLU A 296 12.87 2.59 8.48
CA GLU A 296 12.36 1.25 8.78
C GLU A 296 11.27 0.82 7.79
N VAL A 297 11.29 -0.46 7.43
CA VAL A 297 10.27 -1.10 6.59
C VAL A 297 9.48 -2.06 7.47
N ILE A 298 8.18 -1.81 7.58
CA ILE A 298 7.24 -2.65 8.33
C ILE A 298 6.63 -3.65 7.36
N SER A 299 6.75 -4.95 7.65
CA SER A 299 6.19 -5.96 6.76
C SER A 299 4.67 -6.06 6.86
N LEU A 300 3.99 -6.11 5.71
CA LEU A 300 2.56 -6.36 5.57
C LEU A 300 2.27 -7.77 5.04
N ILE A 301 3.31 -8.62 4.88
CA ILE A 301 3.19 -9.99 4.36
C ILE A 301 2.17 -10.79 5.17
N ASP A 302 2.22 -10.72 6.51
CA ASP A 302 1.30 -11.48 7.37
C ASP A 302 -0.15 -11.03 7.18
N LEU A 303 -0.39 -9.72 7.04
CA LEU A 303 -1.73 -9.18 6.81
C LEU A 303 -2.29 -9.61 5.45
N PHE A 304 -1.50 -9.54 4.39
CA PHE A 304 -1.91 -10.01 3.07
C PHE A 304 -2.03 -11.53 3.02
N GLY A 305 -1.15 -12.26 3.69
CA GLY A 305 -1.17 -13.72 3.76
C GLY A 305 -2.43 -14.20 4.47
N GLU A 306 -2.82 -13.52 5.54
CA GLU A 306 -4.07 -13.74 6.24
C GLU A 306 -5.29 -13.44 5.35
N ALA A 307 -5.26 -12.32 4.61
CA ALA A 307 -6.34 -11.99 3.69
C ALA A 307 -6.48 -13.01 2.55
N VAL A 308 -5.37 -13.49 1.99
CA VAL A 308 -5.35 -14.55 0.98
C VAL A 308 -5.90 -15.86 1.57
N TYR A 309 -5.47 -16.23 2.78
CA TYR A 309 -5.97 -17.41 3.48
C TYR A 309 -7.48 -17.34 3.68
N ARG A 310 -7.99 -16.22 4.24
CA ARG A 310 -9.43 -16.04 4.47
C ARG A 310 -10.25 -16.07 3.19
N THR A 311 -9.75 -15.45 2.13
CA THR A 311 -10.37 -15.53 0.80
C THR A 311 -10.38 -16.97 0.27
N MET A 312 -9.33 -17.74 0.57
CA MET A 312 -9.25 -19.17 0.22
C MET A 312 -10.27 -20.02 0.99
N VAL A 313 -10.50 -19.75 2.28
CA VAL A 313 -11.41 -20.55 3.12
C VAL A 313 -12.84 -19.98 3.25
N GLY A 314 -13.09 -18.79 2.71
CA GLY A 314 -14.40 -18.12 2.79
C GLY A 314 -14.67 -17.41 4.11
N GLU A 315 -13.63 -17.08 4.87
CA GLU A 315 -13.74 -16.33 6.13
C GLU A 315 -13.83 -14.82 5.89
N SER A 316 -14.39 -14.09 6.87
CA SER A 316 -14.54 -12.63 6.76
C SER A 316 -13.19 -11.90 6.79
N LEU A 317 -12.97 -10.99 5.86
CA LEU A 317 -11.85 -10.04 5.90
C LEU A 317 -12.07 -8.89 6.89
N SER A 318 -13.32 -8.58 7.25
CA SER A 318 -13.63 -7.43 8.12
C SER A 318 -12.96 -7.53 9.49
N SER A 319 -12.83 -8.75 10.02
CA SER A 319 -12.24 -8.99 11.33
C SER A 319 -10.73 -8.75 11.37
N LEU A 320 -10.08 -8.45 10.24
CA LEU A 320 -8.68 -8.00 10.20
C LEU A 320 -8.52 -6.56 10.70
N PHE A 321 -9.61 -5.80 10.74
CA PHE A 321 -9.59 -4.37 11.07
C PHE A 321 -10.25 -4.05 12.42
N GLU A 322 -10.93 -5.04 13.02
CA GLU A 322 -11.58 -4.92 14.32
C GLU A 322 -10.54 -4.83 15.46
#